data_AF-A0A521RB21-F1
#
_entry.id   AF-A0A521RB21-F1
#
_cell.length_a   1.000
_cell.length_b   1.000
_cell.length_c   1.000
_cell.angle_alpha   90.00
_cell.angle_beta   90.00
_cell.angle_gamma   90.00
#
_symmetry.space_group_name_H-M   'P 1'
#
loop_
_entity.id
_entity.type
_entity.pdbx_description
1 polymer ?
#
loop_
_entity_poly.entity_id
_entity_poly.type
_entity_poly.pdbx_seq_one_letter_code
_entity_poly.pdbx_strand_id
1 'polypeptide(L)'
;MDGYGAGSAARWIGLVLAGLLLAFALILWPTASLNAAVAESPVDLYFFWSERCPHCLEARPVVLDLAAKAPWLRLHDLEVYANVDNRQQFVAMAAEVGERAEAVPAFIFCGRMWTGFGPETGKALAEALRQCRDGVAIQPAPGEEVSPAVPPRDSLWLTTIMLAGMDAFNPCAFFVLLFLLSLLIHTHDRRRMALIGGLFVLTSGVVYFVFMSAWLNLFLWLTELSWLTRIAGLLALTIGVLNLKDSWRPEVGPSLSLSEERKAVLGTRMGALLHSQNTPALVAGTLMLAVTANSYEFLCTAGFPMVYTRLLTLRDLSLMQHYAWLAFYNLIYILPLALILVVFIVTLGRRRLSGAEGQALKLMAGLMMLGLGGLLVLNPAILNDARAGLAILVVAVLLALIRKWMLRRV
;
A
#
# COMPACT_ATOMS: atom_id res chain seq x y z
N MET A 1 -16.97 55.20 16.90
CA MET A 1 -17.51 54.72 18.19
C MET A 1 -17.62 53.23 18.09
N ASP A 2 -16.66 52.60 18.73
CA ASP A 2 -16.34 51.17 18.73
C ASP A 2 -17.37 50.32 19.48
N GLY A 3 -17.36 49.02 19.18
CA GLY A 3 -17.15 48.03 20.23
C GLY A 3 -18.35 47.23 20.73
N TYR A 4 -18.83 46.26 19.94
CA TYR A 4 -19.50 45.03 20.42
C TYR A 4 -19.37 43.97 19.30
N GLY A 5 -18.80 42.77 19.44
CA GLY A 5 -18.16 42.11 20.56
C GLY A 5 -17.43 40.88 20.03
N ALA A 6 -16.11 41.03 19.81
CA ALA A 6 -15.19 39.93 19.49
C ALA A 6 -14.97 38.95 20.66
N GLY A 7 -15.65 39.15 21.80
CA GLY A 7 -15.47 38.37 23.04
C GLY A 7 -16.24 37.05 23.11
N SER A 8 -17.24 36.82 22.25
CA SER A 8 -18.01 35.56 22.30
C SER A 8 -17.29 34.40 21.61
N ALA A 9 -16.68 34.64 20.44
CA ALA A 9 -15.96 33.61 19.69
C ALA A 9 -14.72 33.09 20.44
N ALA A 10 -13.97 33.97 21.11
CA ALA A 10 -12.80 33.59 21.91
C ALA A 10 -13.17 32.73 23.15
N ARG A 11 -14.34 32.98 23.76
CA ARG A 11 -14.83 32.19 24.91
C ARG A 11 -15.28 30.79 24.49
N TRP A 12 -15.86 30.62 23.31
CA TRP A 12 -16.24 29.31 22.78
C TRP A 12 -15.02 28.46 22.35
N ILE A 13 -14.01 29.08 21.75
CA ILE A 13 -12.76 28.39 21.40
C ILE A 13 -12.01 27.94 22.66
N GLY A 14 -12.00 28.77 23.72
CA GLY A 14 -11.40 28.41 25.02
C GLY A 14 -12.09 27.22 25.71
N LEU A 15 -13.43 27.15 25.65
CA LEU A 15 -14.19 26.04 26.26
C LEU A 15 -14.03 24.72 25.50
N VAL A 16 -13.92 24.77 24.16
CA VAL A 16 -13.66 23.59 23.32
C VAL A 16 -12.22 23.08 23.50
N LEU A 17 -11.24 23.98 23.61
CA LEU A 17 -9.84 23.61 23.89
C LEU A 17 -9.66 23.06 25.32
N ALA A 18 -10.34 23.63 26.32
CA ALA A 18 -10.32 23.11 27.69
C ALA A 18 -11.00 21.74 27.81
N GLY A 19 -12.10 21.50 27.07
CA GLY A 19 -12.75 20.20 26.99
C GLY A 19 -11.89 19.12 26.31
N LEU A 20 -11.15 19.49 25.26
CA LEU A 20 -10.21 18.60 24.59
C LEU A 20 -8.97 18.27 25.45
N LEU A 21 -8.50 19.22 26.27
CA LEU A 21 -7.39 19.00 27.21
C LEU A 21 -7.80 18.13 28.41
N LEU A 22 -9.03 18.27 28.92
CA LEU A 22 -9.57 17.41 29.98
C LEU A 22 -9.86 15.97 29.49
N ALA A 23 -10.33 15.81 28.25
CA ALA A 23 -10.48 14.50 27.62
C ALA A 23 -9.13 13.81 27.37
N PHE A 24 -8.08 14.57 27.07
CA PHE A 24 -6.72 14.06 26.92
C PHE A 24 -6.07 13.68 28.27
N ALA A 25 -6.38 14.41 29.34
CA ALA A 25 -5.89 14.11 30.69
C ALA A 25 -6.52 12.84 31.31
N LEU A 26 -7.77 12.52 30.96
CA LEU A 26 -8.45 11.28 31.39
C LEU A 26 -7.94 10.02 30.69
N ILE A 27 -7.27 10.16 29.54
CA ILE A 27 -6.66 9.05 28.78
C ILE A 27 -5.24 8.73 29.32
N LEU A 28 -4.65 9.61 30.13
CA LEU A 28 -3.29 9.48 30.66
C LEU A 28 -3.22 9.06 32.13
N TRP A 29 -4.31 8.58 32.73
CA TRP A 29 -4.23 8.01 34.07
C TRP A 29 -3.50 6.66 34.02
N PRO A 30 -2.38 6.47 34.76
CA PRO A 30 -1.76 5.16 34.84
C PRO A 30 -2.69 4.27 35.67
N THR A 31 -3.14 3.15 35.10
CA THR A 31 -3.77 2.09 35.89
C THR A 31 -2.70 1.47 36.77
N ALA A 32 -2.74 1.73 38.07
CA ALA A 32 -1.91 1.03 39.04
C ALA A 32 -2.31 -0.46 39.01
N SER A 33 -1.41 -1.30 38.49
CA SER A 33 -1.55 -2.75 38.53
C SER A 33 -1.29 -3.24 39.95
N LEU A 34 -2.26 -3.93 40.54
CA LEU A 34 -2.06 -4.69 41.78
C LEU A 34 -1.08 -5.84 41.49
N ASN A 35 0.10 -5.78 42.11
CA ASN A 35 1.02 -6.91 42.08
C ASN A 35 0.46 -8.05 42.93
N ALA A 36 0.06 -9.13 42.26
CA ALA A 36 -0.06 -10.42 42.90
C ALA A 36 1.34 -11.03 43.02
N ALA A 37 1.70 -11.54 44.21
CA ALA A 37 2.93 -12.28 44.41
C ALA A 37 2.92 -13.55 43.55
N VAL A 38 3.95 -13.74 42.73
CA VAL A 38 4.10 -14.94 41.88
C VAL A 38 5.21 -15.83 42.41
N ALA A 39 4.86 -17.10 42.54
CA ALA A 39 5.75 -18.18 42.95
C ALA A 39 6.83 -18.46 41.91
N GLU A 40 8.01 -18.88 42.39
CA GLU A 40 9.17 -19.32 41.59
C GLU A 40 8.84 -20.57 40.75
N SER A 41 8.16 -20.37 39.62
CA SER A 41 7.95 -21.43 38.63
C SER A 41 8.98 -21.32 37.51
N PRO A 42 9.57 -22.43 37.06
CA PRO A 42 10.42 -22.44 35.88
C PRO A 42 9.60 -22.09 34.64
N VAL A 43 10.22 -21.34 33.71
CA VAL A 43 9.60 -20.93 32.44
C VAL A 43 10.08 -21.86 31.35
N ASP A 44 9.17 -22.51 30.63
CA ASP A 44 9.48 -23.31 29.44
C ASP A 44 9.50 -22.40 28.20
N LEU A 45 10.60 -22.45 27.45
CA LEU A 45 10.78 -21.80 26.16
C LEU A 45 10.98 -22.87 25.09
N TYR A 46 10.03 -22.96 24.15
CA TYR A 46 10.12 -23.83 23.00
C TYR A 46 10.64 -23.03 21.80
N PHE A 47 11.84 -23.37 21.35
CA PHE A 47 12.51 -22.73 20.24
C PHE A 47 12.47 -23.65 19.02
N PHE A 48 11.59 -23.34 18.08
CA PHE A 48 11.48 -24.08 16.82
C PHE A 48 12.31 -23.40 15.73
N TRP A 49 13.21 -24.15 15.10
CA TRP A 49 14.18 -23.60 14.16
C TRP A 49 14.52 -24.56 13.03
N SER A 50 15.22 -24.06 12.01
CA SER A 50 15.71 -24.91 10.92
C SER A 50 17.16 -24.61 10.54
N GLU A 51 17.92 -25.64 10.20
CA GLU A 51 19.26 -25.52 9.60
C GLU A 51 19.25 -24.80 8.24
N ARG A 52 18.11 -24.75 7.54
CA ARG A 52 17.94 -24.06 6.25
C ARG A 52 17.49 -22.61 6.36
N CYS A 53 17.40 -22.09 7.58
CA CYS A 53 16.87 -20.77 7.87
C CYS A 53 18.01 -19.86 8.41
N PRO A 54 18.46 -18.85 7.64
CA PRO A 54 19.56 -17.97 8.05
C PRO A 54 19.30 -17.26 9.39
N HIS A 55 18.10 -16.71 9.58
CA HIS A 55 17.72 -16.06 10.84
C HIS A 55 17.66 -17.03 12.04
N CYS A 56 17.41 -18.31 11.79
CA CYS A 56 17.46 -19.34 12.82
C CYS A 56 18.88 -19.60 13.30
N LEU A 57 19.84 -19.61 12.36
CA LEU A 57 21.26 -19.76 12.65
C LEU A 57 21.82 -18.54 13.41
N GLU A 58 21.27 -17.35 13.16
CA GLU A 58 21.56 -16.14 13.95
C GLU A 58 20.93 -16.19 15.35
N ALA A 59 19.70 -16.69 15.47
CA ALA A 59 18.95 -16.75 16.72
C ALA A 59 19.51 -17.77 17.71
N ARG A 60 19.85 -18.97 17.22
CA ARG A 60 20.22 -20.12 18.04
C ARG A 60 21.36 -19.85 19.03
N PRO A 61 22.52 -19.25 18.67
CA PRO A 61 23.58 -18.97 19.64
C PRO A 61 23.12 -18.01 20.75
N VAL A 62 22.26 -17.04 20.43
CA VAL A 62 21.72 -16.08 21.40
C VAL A 62 20.78 -16.77 22.39
N VAL A 63 19.91 -17.65 21.89
CA VAL A 63 18.95 -18.41 22.71
C VAL A 63 19.66 -19.41 23.63
N LEU A 64 20.69 -20.08 23.13
CA LEU A 64 21.54 -20.98 23.93
C LEU A 64 22.28 -20.22 25.03
N ASP A 65 22.87 -19.06 24.72
CA ASP A 65 23.52 -18.20 25.72
C ASP A 65 22.55 -17.70 26.79
N LEU A 66 21.31 -17.38 26.40
CA LEU A 66 20.25 -16.97 27.32
C LEU A 66 19.90 -18.10 28.30
N ALA A 67 19.68 -19.32 27.80
CA ALA A 67 19.38 -20.48 28.63
C ALA A 67 20.54 -20.83 29.57
N ALA A 68 21.78 -20.69 29.11
CA ALA A 68 22.96 -20.90 29.96
C ALA A 68 23.05 -19.89 31.12
N LYS A 69 22.62 -18.64 30.91
CA LYS A 69 22.63 -17.58 31.93
C LYS A 69 21.41 -17.60 32.86
N ALA A 70 20.34 -18.29 32.49
CA ALA A 70 19.07 -18.31 33.19
C ALA A 70 18.71 -19.74 33.65
N PRO A 71 19.16 -20.19 34.84
CA PRO A 71 18.89 -21.56 35.31
C PRO A 71 17.40 -21.85 35.57
N TRP A 72 16.57 -20.82 35.61
CA TRP A 72 15.11 -20.90 35.73
C TRP A 72 14.40 -21.09 34.37
N LEU A 73 15.14 -20.99 33.26
CA LEU A 73 14.63 -21.14 31.90
C LEU A 73 14.88 -22.56 31.40
N ARG A 74 13.82 -23.29 31.07
CA ARG A 74 13.91 -24.60 30.41
C ARG A 74 13.79 -24.40 28.91
N LEU A 75 14.93 -24.53 28.22
CA LEU A 75 14.97 -24.42 26.77
C LEU A 75 14.69 -25.77 26.11
N HIS A 76 13.72 -25.80 25.20
CA HIS A 76 13.49 -26.89 24.26
C HIS A 76 13.99 -26.46 22.88
N ASP A 77 15.18 -26.93 22.48
CA ASP A 77 15.84 -26.62 21.20
C ASP A 77 15.38 -27.61 20.11
N LEU A 78 14.42 -27.20 19.27
CA LEU A 78 13.66 -28.10 18.39
C LEU A 78 13.87 -27.77 16.90
N GLU A 79 14.73 -28.55 16.22
CA GLU A 79 14.92 -28.45 14.77
C GLU A 79 13.74 -29.11 14.04
N VAL A 80 13.05 -28.39 13.15
CA VAL A 80 11.80 -28.86 12.52
C VAL A 80 11.96 -29.35 11.08
N TYR A 81 13.10 -29.12 10.43
CA TYR A 81 13.29 -29.49 9.03
C TYR A 81 13.67 -30.98 8.89
N ALA A 82 14.65 -31.43 9.67
CA ALA A 82 15.11 -32.82 9.66
C ALA A 82 14.28 -33.73 10.57
N ASN A 83 13.62 -33.17 11.60
CA ASN A 83 12.85 -33.94 12.56
C ASN A 83 11.34 -33.74 12.39
N VAL A 84 10.65 -34.81 11.99
CA VAL A 84 9.19 -34.81 11.74
C VAL A 84 8.39 -34.65 13.05
N ASP A 85 8.86 -35.24 14.15
CA ASP A 85 8.15 -35.19 15.44
C ASP A 85 8.16 -33.76 15.99
N ASN A 86 9.31 -33.08 15.92
CA ASN A 86 9.44 -31.66 16.30
C ASN A 86 8.51 -30.77 15.46
N ARG A 87 8.34 -31.08 14.17
CA ARG A 87 7.44 -30.34 13.29
C ARG A 87 5.97 -30.55 13.67
N GLN A 88 5.59 -31.77 14.00
CA GLN A 88 4.24 -32.06 14.49
C GLN A 88 3.97 -31.36 15.82
N GLN A 89 4.96 -31.36 16.73
CA GLN A 89 4.89 -30.62 17.98
C GLN A 89 4.74 -29.12 17.73
N PHE A 90 5.47 -28.54 16.77
CA PHE A 90 5.33 -27.13 16.42
C PHE A 90 3.91 -26.79 15.98
N VAL A 91 3.32 -27.60 15.10
CA VAL A 91 1.95 -27.42 14.61
C VAL A 91 0.94 -27.51 15.75
N ALA A 92 1.08 -28.51 16.63
CA ALA A 92 0.19 -28.70 17.77
C ALA A 92 0.26 -27.52 18.76
N MET A 93 1.47 -27.11 19.14
CA MET A 93 1.67 -26.03 20.11
C MET A 93 1.27 -24.66 19.56
N ALA A 94 1.51 -24.39 18.27
CA ALA A 94 1.02 -23.16 17.64
C ALA A 94 -0.52 -23.09 17.71
N ALA A 95 -1.21 -24.21 17.45
CA ALA A 95 -2.66 -24.28 17.51
C ALA A 95 -3.21 -24.06 18.93
N GLU A 96 -2.53 -24.55 19.97
CA GLU A 96 -2.92 -24.34 21.38
C GLU A 96 -2.91 -22.87 21.80
N VAL A 97 -2.00 -22.07 21.23
CA VAL A 97 -1.93 -20.62 21.48
C VAL A 97 -2.74 -19.79 20.48
N GLY A 98 -3.55 -20.44 19.63
CA GLY A 98 -4.43 -19.79 18.65
C GLY A 98 -3.72 -19.27 17.40
N GLU A 99 -2.49 -19.73 17.14
CA GLU A 99 -1.63 -19.32 16.04
C GLU A 99 -1.42 -20.47 15.04
N ARG A 100 -0.73 -20.20 13.92
CA ARG A 100 -0.32 -21.24 12.95
C ARG A 100 1.19 -21.34 12.84
N ALA A 101 1.67 -22.57 12.70
CA ALA A 101 3.08 -22.89 12.49
C ALA A 101 3.56 -22.55 11.06
N GLU A 102 3.56 -21.25 10.71
CA GLU A 102 3.85 -20.76 9.35
C GLU A 102 5.32 -20.37 9.13
N ALA A 103 6.06 -20.02 10.18
CA ALA A 103 7.42 -19.48 10.07
C ALA A 103 8.35 -19.94 11.21
N VAL A 104 9.65 -20.02 10.91
CA VAL A 104 10.74 -20.19 11.88
C VAL A 104 11.79 -19.08 11.66
N PRO A 105 12.55 -18.65 12.70
CA PRO A 105 12.53 -19.15 14.07
C PRO A 105 11.24 -18.76 14.80
N ALA A 106 10.70 -19.68 15.60
CA ALA A 106 9.52 -19.45 16.42
C ALA A 106 9.81 -19.74 17.91
N PHE A 107 9.27 -18.90 18.78
CA PHE A 107 9.45 -18.96 20.23
C PHE A 107 8.08 -19.08 20.89
N ILE A 108 7.78 -20.24 21.48
CA ILE A 108 6.54 -20.44 22.24
C ILE A 108 6.88 -20.46 23.72
N PHE A 109 6.28 -19.56 24.48
CA PHE A 109 6.44 -19.44 25.93
C PHE A 109 5.20 -18.74 26.49
N CYS A 110 4.79 -19.08 27.71
CA CYS A 110 3.78 -18.30 28.47
C CYS A 110 2.47 -18.03 27.72
N GLY A 111 1.99 -19.05 26.99
CA GLY A 111 0.72 -19.01 26.25
C GLY A 111 0.72 -18.14 25.00
N ARG A 112 1.89 -17.82 24.43
CA ARG A 112 2.02 -17.03 23.19
C ARG A 112 3.13 -17.57 22.30
N MET A 113 3.11 -17.16 21.04
CA MET A 113 4.14 -17.48 20.04
C MET A 113 4.70 -16.20 19.43
N TRP A 114 6.02 -16.08 19.40
CA TRP A 114 6.74 -15.08 18.62
C TRP A 114 7.39 -15.72 17.41
N THR A 115 7.48 -14.98 16.31
CA THR A 115 8.15 -15.45 15.08
C THR A 115 9.13 -14.42 14.55
N GLY A 116 10.19 -14.91 13.90
CA GLY A 116 11.26 -14.08 13.33
C GLY A 116 12.34 -13.70 14.34
N PHE A 117 13.49 -13.25 13.82
CA PHE A 117 14.62 -12.83 14.65
C PHE A 117 15.40 -11.71 13.97
N GLY A 118 15.71 -10.66 14.74
CA GLY A 118 16.51 -9.53 14.33
C GLY A 118 17.38 -8.98 15.47
N PRO A 119 18.11 -7.86 15.25
CA PRO A 119 19.15 -7.36 16.16
C PRO A 119 18.67 -7.10 17.59
N GLU A 120 17.43 -6.64 17.77
CA GLU A 120 16.86 -6.33 19.08
C GLU A 120 16.00 -7.47 19.65
N THR A 121 15.65 -8.48 18.84
CA THR A 121 14.76 -9.58 19.24
C THR A 121 15.34 -10.39 20.38
N GLY A 122 16.66 -10.65 20.38
CA GLY A 122 17.31 -11.40 21.46
C GLY A 122 17.19 -10.74 22.85
N LYS A 123 17.37 -9.42 22.93
CA LYS A 123 17.23 -8.67 24.19
C LYS A 123 15.78 -8.64 24.65
N ALA A 124 14.85 -8.41 23.73
CA ALA A 124 13.43 -8.38 24.04
C ALA A 124 12.89 -9.75 24.46
N LEU A 125 13.36 -10.83 23.82
CA LEU A 125 13.02 -12.19 24.22
C LEU A 125 13.48 -12.47 25.66
N ALA A 126 14.72 -12.09 26.00
CA ALA A 126 15.23 -12.22 27.36
C ALA A 126 14.39 -11.45 28.39
N GLU A 127 13.96 -10.24 28.04
CA GLU A 127 13.12 -9.41 28.91
C GLU A 127 11.69 -9.97 29.04
N ALA A 128 11.10 -10.43 27.94
CA ALA A 128 9.78 -11.05 27.92
C ALA A 128 9.71 -12.33 28.76
N LEU A 129 10.77 -13.14 28.75
CA LEU A 129 10.86 -14.34 29.58
C LEU A 129 10.97 -14.00 31.08
N ARG A 130 11.65 -12.91 31.45
CA ARG A 130 11.65 -12.40 32.83
C ARG A 130 10.29 -11.87 33.22
N GLN A 131 9.65 -11.06 32.37
CA GLN A 131 8.29 -10.55 32.61
C GLN A 131 7.30 -11.69 32.81
N CYS A 132 7.41 -12.76 32.01
CA CYS A 132 6.61 -13.96 32.21
C CYS A 132 6.86 -14.59 33.58
N ARG A 133 8.13 -14.78 33.96
CA ARG A 133 8.50 -15.34 35.26
C ARG A 133 7.92 -14.52 36.41
N ASP A 134 8.01 -13.20 36.30
CA ASP A 134 7.59 -12.26 37.34
C ASP A 134 6.06 -12.01 37.34
N GLY A 135 5.32 -12.64 36.42
CA GLY A 135 3.87 -12.46 36.27
C GLY A 135 3.46 -11.06 35.79
N VAL A 136 4.39 -10.33 35.19
CA VAL A 136 4.17 -8.99 34.64
C VAL A 136 3.68 -9.10 33.20
N ALA A 137 2.90 -8.12 32.76
CA ALA A 137 2.47 -8.03 31.37
C ALA A 137 3.69 -8.01 30.44
N ILE A 138 3.79 -9.03 29.58
CA ILE A 138 4.88 -9.19 28.62
C ILE A 138 4.72 -8.21 27.46
N GLN A 139 5.76 -7.41 27.20
CA GLN A 139 5.81 -6.48 26.07
C GLN A 139 5.74 -7.22 24.72
N PRO A 140 5.13 -6.65 23.67
CA PRO A 140 5.06 -7.28 22.34
C PRO A 140 6.45 -7.44 21.70
N ALA A 141 6.59 -8.38 20.75
CA ALA A 141 7.89 -8.66 20.15
C ALA A 141 8.41 -7.46 19.33
N PRO A 142 9.72 -7.18 19.29
CA PRO A 142 10.28 -6.18 18.38
C PRO A 142 10.06 -6.61 16.94
N GLY A 143 9.34 -5.80 16.17
CA GLY A 143 8.92 -6.13 14.80
C GLY A 143 7.51 -6.72 14.72
N GLU A 144 6.88 -7.03 15.86
CA GLU A 144 5.44 -7.15 15.99
C GLU A 144 4.87 -5.72 16.09
N GLU A 145 5.08 -4.94 15.01
CA GLU A 145 4.16 -3.85 14.72
C GLU A 145 2.77 -4.49 14.73
N VAL A 146 1.86 -3.91 15.51
CA VAL A 146 0.43 -4.19 15.46
C VAL A 146 0.04 -4.25 13.99
N SER A 147 0.02 -5.47 13.44
CA SER A 147 -0.52 -5.72 12.12
C SER A 147 -1.93 -5.19 12.26
N PRO A 148 -2.32 -4.16 11.50
CA PRO A 148 -3.58 -3.47 11.74
C PRO A 148 -4.64 -4.55 11.77
N ALA A 149 -5.28 -4.68 12.94
CA ALA A 149 -6.12 -5.82 13.31
C ALA A 149 -6.77 -6.37 12.06
N VAL A 150 -6.36 -7.58 11.63
CA VAL A 150 -6.87 -8.23 10.42
C VAL A 150 -8.38 -8.06 10.49
N PRO A 151 -8.98 -7.16 9.69
CA PRO A 151 -10.21 -6.55 10.17
C PRO A 151 -11.34 -7.61 10.10
N PRO A 152 -12.54 -7.49 10.66
CA PRO A 152 -13.52 -8.60 10.61
C PRO A 152 -13.78 -9.09 9.16
N ARG A 153 -14.27 -10.32 8.89
CA ARG A 153 -14.61 -10.71 7.49
C ARG A 153 -15.51 -9.67 6.81
N ASP A 154 -16.38 -9.05 7.60
CA ASP A 154 -17.25 -7.92 7.24
C ASP A 154 -16.52 -6.58 7.06
N SER A 155 -15.20 -6.58 6.93
CA SER A 155 -14.40 -5.39 6.63
C SER A 155 -13.51 -5.59 5.41
N LEU A 156 -13.44 -6.83 4.88
CA LEU A 156 -12.70 -7.11 3.64
C LEU A 156 -13.28 -6.31 2.49
N TRP A 157 -14.61 -6.28 2.35
CA TRP A 157 -15.27 -5.46 1.32
C TRP A 157 -14.89 -3.99 1.40
N LEU A 158 -14.91 -3.40 2.60
CA LEU A 158 -14.56 -2.00 2.81
C LEU A 158 -13.08 -1.76 2.53
N THR A 159 -12.21 -2.68 2.96
CA THR A 159 -10.77 -2.61 2.71
C THR A 159 -10.46 -2.72 1.22
N THR A 160 -11.14 -3.62 0.49
CA THR A 160 -11.02 -3.74 -0.97
C THR A 160 -11.48 -2.45 -1.66
N ILE A 161 -12.65 -1.91 -1.29
CA ILE A 161 -13.16 -0.67 -1.89
C ILE A 161 -12.21 0.50 -1.63
N MET A 162 -11.69 0.62 -0.41
CA MET A 162 -10.76 1.69 -0.05
C MET A 162 -9.45 1.58 -0.81
N LEU A 163 -8.78 0.41 -0.75
CA LEU A 163 -7.48 0.21 -1.42
C LEU A 163 -7.61 0.27 -2.94
N ALA A 164 -8.55 -0.48 -3.52
CA ALA A 164 -8.77 -0.47 -4.97
C ALA A 164 -9.25 0.89 -5.48
N GLY A 165 -10.08 1.58 -4.69
CA GLY A 165 -10.51 2.94 -5.02
C GLY A 165 -9.34 3.91 -5.04
N MET A 166 -8.50 3.90 -4.01
CA MET A 166 -7.30 4.75 -3.94
C MET A 166 -6.32 4.47 -5.08
N ASP A 167 -6.15 3.20 -5.42
CA ASP A 167 -5.35 2.74 -6.55
C ASP A 167 -5.95 3.16 -7.90
N ALA A 168 -7.28 3.15 -8.05
CA ALA A 168 -7.97 3.63 -9.25
C ALA A 168 -7.73 5.13 -9.52
N PHE A 169 -7.45 5.91 -8.47
CA PHE A 169 -7.08 7.32 -8.57
C PHE A 169 -5.55 7.50 -8.68
N ASN A 170 -4.87 6.62 -9.41
CA ASN A 170 -3.44 6.72 -9.67
C ASN A 170 -3.13 7.80 -10.71
N PRO A 171 -2.19 8.72 -10.43
CA PRO A 171 -1.75 9.71 -11.40
C PRO A 171 -1.21 9.15 -12.72
N CYS A 172 -0.55 7.99 -12.70
CA CYS A 172 -0.03 7.33 -13.90
C CYS A 172 -1.18 6.88 -14.83
N ALA A 173 -2.26 6.31 -14.27
CA ALA A 173 -3.47 5.93 -14.99
C ALA A 173 -4.11 7.11 -15.73
N PHE A 174 -4.25 8.24 -15.02
CA PHE A 174 -4.88 9.44 -15.57
C PHE A 174 -4.12 9.97 -16.78
N PHE A 175 -2.78 10.03 -16.75
CA PHE A 175 -2.02 10.54 -17.89
C PHE A 175 -2.17 9.67 -19.14
N VAL A 176 -2.13 8.35 -18.99
CA VAL A 176 -2.31 7.45 -20.11
C VAL A 176 -3.73 7.57 -20.66
N LEU A 177 -4.73 7.63 -19.78
CA LEU A 177 -6.12 7.81 -20.19
C LEU A 177 -6.29 9.13 -20.94
N LEU A 178 -5.79 10.25 -20.42
CA LEU A 178 -5.85 11.55 -21.09
C LEU A 178 -5.17 11.54 -22.45
N PHE A 179 -4.02 10.86 -22.56
CA PHE A 179 -3.35 10.64 -23.82
C PHE A 179 -4.27 9.86 -24.78
N LEU A 180 -4.83 8.72 -24.38
CA LEU A 180 -5.77 7.93 -25.17
C LEU A 180 -6.96 8.77 -25.65
N LEU A 181 -7.62 9.50 -24.75
CA LEU A 181 -8.76 10.35 -25.08
C LEU A 181 -8.40 11.45 -26.08
N SER A 182 -7.20 12.05 -25.98
CA SER A 182 -6.71 13.04 -26.94
C SER A 182 -6.53 12.50 -28.36
N LEU A 183 -6.34 11.18 -28.50
CA LEU A 183 -6.25 10.50 -29.79
C LEU A 183 -7.63 10.17 -30.34
N LEU A 184 -8.52 9.72 -29.45
CA LEU A 184 -9.89 9.38 -29.79
C LEU A 184 -10.71 10.60 -30.22
N ILE A 185 -10.37 11.82 -29.79
CA ILE A 185 -11.11 13.03 -30.17
C ILE A 185 -11.12 13.29 -31.68
N HIS A 186 -10.09 12.85 -32.41
CA HIS A 186 -9.99 12.98 -33.86
C HIS A 186 -10.75 11.86 -34.59
N THR A 187 -11.18 10.83 -33.85
CA THR A 187 -11.96 9.70 -34.36
C THR A 187 -13.44 10.06 -34.19
N HIS A 188 -14.07 10.67 -35.19
CA HIS A 188 -15.47 11.13 -35.12
C HIS A 188 -16.54 10.00 -35.10
N ASP A 189 -16.16 8.75 -34.82
CA ASP A 189 -17.05 7.57 -34.79
C ASP A 189 -17.12 6.95 -33.39
N ARG A 190 -18.31 6.98 -32.78
CA ARG A 190 -18.58 6.44 -31.44
C ARG A 190 -18.29 4.94 -31.31
N ARG A 191 -18.54 4.16 -32.37
CA ARG A 191 -18.30 2.71 -32.34
C ARG A 191 -16.81 2.41 -32.31
N ARG A 192 -16.02 3.12 -33.11
CA ARG A 192 -14.56 3.02 -33.09
C ARG A 192 -13.97 3.49 -31.77
N MET A 193 -14.46 4.60 -31.22
CA MET A 193 -14.04 5.08 -29.91
C MET A 193 -14.33 4.05 -28.79
N ALA A 194 -15.52 3.44 -28.83
CA ALA A 194 -15.88 2.38 -27.88
C ALA A 194 -15.01 1.12 -28.03
N LEU A 195 -14.68 0.72 -29.26
CA LEU A 195 -13.82 -0.42 -29.52
C LEU A 195 -12.40 -0.17 -29.00
N ILE A 196 -11.78 0.95 -29.38
CA ILE A 196 -10.40 1.26 -28.99
C ILE A 196 -10.31 1.49 -27.48
N GLY A 197 -11.16 2.37 -26.94
CA GLY A 197 -11.15 2.67 -25.52
C GLY A 197 -11.53 1.47 -24.67
N GLY A 198 -12.56 0.71 -25.08
CA GLY A 198 -13.01 -0.47 -24.36
C GLY A 198 -11.97 -1.56 -24.34
N LEU A 199 -11.28 -1.80 -25.47
CA LEU A 199 -10.16 -2.72 -25.55
C LEU A 199 -9.02 -2.28 -24.64
N PHE A 200 -8.66 -0.99 -24.66
CA PHE A 200 -7.62 -0.44 -23.77
C PHE A 200 -7.97 -0.68 -22.29
N VAL A 201 -9.20 -0.35 -21.88
CA VAL A 201 -9.67 -0.49 -20.49
C VAL A 201 -9.72 -1.95 -20.06
N LEU A 202 -10.24 -2.84 -20.92
CA LEU A 202 -10.30 -4.28 -20.65
C LEU A 202 -8.90 -4.90 -20.55
N THR A 203 -8.02 -4.58 -21.48
CA THR A 203 -6.63 -5.06 -21.47
C THR A 203 -5.88 -4.54 -20.25
N SER A 204 -6.10 -3.29 -19.85
CA SER A 204 -5.54 -2.74 -18.61
C SER A 204 -5.98 -3.56 -17.40
N GLY A 205 -7.27 -3.87 -17.32
CA GLY A 205 -7.81 -4.76 -16.30
C GLY A 205 -7.14 -6.13 -16.25
N VAL A 206 -7.10 -6.82 -17.39
CA VAL A 206 -6.50 -8.16 -17.51
C VAL A 206 -5.02 -8.13 -17.13
N VAL A 207 -4.25 -7.19 -17.67
CA VAL A 207 -2.82 -7.04 -17.36
C VAL A 207 -2.62 -6.82 -15.86
N TYR A 208 -3.42 -5.93 -15.26
CA TYR A 208 -3.35 -5.65 -13.84
C TYR A 208 -3.71 -6.86 -12.98
N PHE A 209 -4.76 -7.61 -13.33
CA PHE A 209 -5.13 -8.84 -12.65
C PHE A 209 -4.05 -9.93 -12.77
N VAL A 210 -3.42 -10.06 -13.94
CA VAL A 210 -2.29 -10.97 -14.16
C VAL A 210 -1.11 -10.57 -13.28
N PHE A 211 -0.78 -9.27 -13.19
CA PHE A 211 0.26 -8.79 -12.29
C PHE A 211 -0.06 -9.11 -10.83
N MET A 212 -1.27 -8.79 -10.36
CA MET A 212 -1.69 -9.08 -8.98
C MET A 212 -1.64 -10.57 -8.64
N SER A 213 -2.04 -11.43 -9.57
CA SER A 213 -2.03 -12.88 -9.35
C SER A 213 -0.62 -13.49 -9.42
N ALA A 214 0.23 -13.00 -10.32
CA ALA A 214 1.63 -13.45 -10.43
C ALA A 214 2.51 -12.95 -9.27
N TRP A 215 2.09 -11.87 -8.59
CA TRP A 215 2.85 -11.18 -7.55
C TRP A 215 3.26 -12.06 -6.37
N LEU A 216 2.39 -12.99 -5.93
CA LEU A 216 2.64 -13.86 -4.77
C LEU A 216 3.88 -14.76 -4.95
N ASN A 217 4.14 -15.23 -6.17
CA ASN A 217 5.34 -16.02 -6.48
C ASN A 217 6.61 -15.16 -6.52
N LEU A 218 6.47 -13.87 -6.87
CA LEU A 218 7.59 -12.92 -6.90
C LEU A 218 7.98 -12.46 -5.49
N PHE A 219 7.06 -12.41 -4.52
CA PHE A 219 7.34 -11.90 -3.16
C PHE A 219 8.32 -12.79 -2.37
N LEU A 220 8.28 -14.12 -2.59
CA LEU A 220 9.28 -15.05 -2.04
C LEU A 220 10.70 -14.74 -2.53
N TRP A 221 10.84 -14.08 -3.67
CA TRP A 221 12.11 -13.63 -4.25
C TRP A 221 12.43 -12.14 -3.97
N LEU A 222 11.40 -11.30 -3.84
CA LEU A 222 11.53 -9.84 -3.69
C LEU A 222 11.77 -9.38 -2.24
N THR A 223 11.50 -10.22 -1.23
CA THR A 223 11.74 -9.85 0.18
C THR A 223 13.22 -9.54 0.44
N GLU A 224 14.15 -10.04 -0.39
CA GLU A 224 15.58 -9.66 -0.39
C GLU A 224 15.90 -8.38 -1.20
N LEU A 225 14.99 -7.88 -2.04
CA LEU A 225 15.26 -6.82 -3.02
C LEU A 225 14.79 -5.44 -2.54
N SER A 226 15.17 -5.06 -1.32
CA SER A 226 14.94 -3.70 -0.77
C SER A 226 15.43 -2.56 -1.67
N TRP A 227 16.41 -2.85 -2.55
CA TRP A 227 16.92 -1.91 -3.56
C TRP A 227 15.90 -1.61 -4.67
N LEU A 228 15.05 -2.56 -5.06
CA LEU A 228 14.06 -2.38 -6.12
C LEU A 228 12.98 -1.38 -5.70
N THR A 229 12.52 -1.48 -4.45
CA THR A 229 11.56 -0.53 -3.85
C THR A 229 12.14 0.87 -3.77
N ARG A 230 13.43 1.01 -3.42
CA ARG A 230 14.12 2.31 -3.42
C ARG A 230 14.25 2.90 -4.82
N ILE A 231 14.55 2.09 -5.84
CA ILE A 231 14.60 2.55 -7.23
C ILE A 231 13.23 3.02 -7.71
N ALA A 232 12.17 2.25 -7.44
CA ALA A 232 10.81 2.64 -7.79
C ALA A 232 10.40 3.95 -7.09
N GLY A 233 10.72 4.09 -5.80
CA GLY A 233 10.50 5.32 -5.04
C GLY A 233 11.27 6.52 -5.61
N LEU A 234 12.56 6.35 -5.96
CA LEU A 234 13.38 7.39 -6.58
C LEU A 234 12.84 7.81 -7.95
N LEU A 235 12.39 6.84 -8.75
CA LEU A 235 11.77 7.08 -10.05
C LEU A 235 10.46 7.87 -9.87
N ALA A 236 9.60 7.46 -8.93
CA ALA A 236 8.37 8.17 -8.60
C ALA A 236 8.64 9.60 -8.11
N LEU A 237 9.66 9.81 -7.27
CA LEU A 237 10.09 11.15 -6.85
C LEU A 237 10.53 12.00 -8.05
N THR A 238 11.34 11.43 -8.94
CA THR A 238 11.84 12.13 -10.13
C THR A 238 10.69 12.56 -11.05
N ILE A 239 9.77 11.63 -11.35
CA ILE A 239 8.58 11.91 -12.17
C ILE A 239 7.65 12.90 -11.44
N GLY A 240 7.50 12.77 -10.12
CA GLY A 240 6.72 13.66 -9.29
C GLY A 240 7.22 15.11 -9.29
N VAL A 241 8.55 15.32 -9.16
CA VAL A 241 9.17 16.64 -9.28
C VAL A 241 8.93 17.24 -10.66
N LEU A 242 9.11 16.45 -11.73
CA LEU A 242 8.88 16.90 -13.10
C LEU A 242 7.40 17.30 -13.32
N ASN A 243 6.45 16.51 -12.82
CA ASN A 243 5.02 16.82 -12.90
C ASN A 243 4.64 18.08 -12.10
N LEU A 244 5.22 18.26 -10.90
CA LEU A 244 4.99 19.45 -10.07
C LEU A 244 5.54 20.70 -10.77
N LYS A 245 6.77 20.62 -11.27
CA LYS A 245 7.45 21.69 -12.02
C LYS A 245 6.68 22.04 -13.30
N ASP A 246 6.25 21.05 -14.08
CA ASP A 246 5.45 21.27 -15.30
C ASP A 246 4.06 21.85 -14.99
N SER A 247 3.53 21.64 -13.78
CA SER A 247 2.27 22.26 -13.38
C SER A 247 2.39 23.77 -13.19
N TRP A 248 3.55 24.28 -12.76
CA TRP A 248 3.76 25.72 -12.48
C TRP A 248 4.50 26.45 -13.61
N ARG A 249 5.48 25.80 -14.24
CA ARG A 249 6.31 26.38 -15.30
C ARG A 249 6.50 25.37 -16.44
N PRO A 250 5.48 25.19 -17.30
CA PRO A 250 5.54 24.24 -18.41
C PRO A 250 6.61 24.56 -19.45
N GLU A 251 7.08 25.81 -19.54
CA GLU A 251 7.99 26.29 -20.60
C GLU A 251 9.49 26.20 -20.26
N VAL A 252 9.88 25.85 -19.02
CA VAL A 252 11.28 25.94 -18.57
C VAL A 252 11.88 24.55 -18.31
N GLY A 253 12.90 24.11 -19.05
CA GLY A 253 13.66 22.88 -18.75
C GLY A 253 13.00 21.55 -19.17
N PRO A 254 13.54 20.38 -18.75
CA PRO A 254 13.04 19.07 -19.18
C PRO A 254 11.61 18.85 -18.68
N SER A 255 10.73 18.44 -19.59
CA SER A 255 9.32 18.16 -19.33
C SER A 255 9.01 16.74 -19.77
N LEU A 256 8.16 16.04 -18.99
CA LEU A 256 7.60 14.74 -19.39
C LEU A 256 6.45 14.90 -20.38
N SER A 257 6.00 16.14 -20.62
CA SER A 257 5.06 16.42 -21.69
C SER A 257 5.79 16.50 -23.03
N LEU A 258 5.27 15.77 -24.01
CA LEU A 258 5.78 15.77 -25.38
C LEU A 258 5.86 17.22 -25.91
N SER A 259 6.97 17.59 -26.54
CA SER A 259 7.07 18.86 -27.27
C SER A 259 5.98 18.92 -28.35
N GLU A 260 5.52 20.12 -28.70
CA GLU A 260 4.44 20.30 -29.71
C GLU A 260 4.77 19.60 -31.04
N GLU A 261 6.05 19.60 -31.45
CA GLU A 261 6.52 18.83 -32.61
C GLU A 261 6.36 17.31 -32.44
N ARG A 262 6.72 16.74 -31.27
CA ARG A 262 6.58 15.30 -31.01
C ARG A 262 5.12 14.89 -30.86
N LYS A 263 4.26 15.74 -30.28
CA LYS A 263 2.80 15.54 -30.27
C LYS A 263 2.24 15.53 -31.69
N ALA A 264 2.68 16.43 -32.56
CA ALA A 264 2.23 16.50 -33.95
C ALA A 264 2.68 15.29 -34.78
N VAL A 265 3.93 14.84 -34.63
CA VAL A 265 4.45 13.64 -35.31
C VAL A 265 3.77 12.36 -34.79
N LEU A 266 3.55 12.26 -33.48
CA LEU A 266 2.86 11.12 -32.88
C LEU A 266 1.37 11.10 -33.27
N GLY A 267 0.72 12.26 -33.26
CA GLY A 267 -0.67 12.44 -33.67
C GLY A 267 -0.91 12.17 -35.16
N THR A 268 0.04 12.51 -36.04
CA THR A 268 -0.06 12.18 -37.48
C THR A 268 0.13 10.69 -37.74
N ARG A 269 1.13 10.04 -37.10
CA ARG A 269 1.34 8.58 -37.21
C ARG A 269 0.16 7.78 -36.65
N MET A 270 -0.37 8.18 -35.49
CA MET A 270 -1.55 7.54 -34.91
C MET A 270 -2.84 7.90 -35.64
N GLY A 271 -2.97 9.11 -36.17
CA GLY A 271 -4.07 9.50 -37.04
C GLY A 271 -4.16 8.63 -38.30
N ALA A 272 -3.01 8.31 -38.90
CA ALA A 272 -2.92 7.38 -40.03
C ALA A 272 -3.34 5.95 -39.66
N LEU A 273 -2.98 5.46 -38.46
CA LEU A 273 -3.43 4.16 -37.94
C LEU A 273 -4.94 4.14 -37.67
N LEU A 274 -5.48 5.21 -37.06
CA LEU A 274 -6.90 5.37 -36.72
C LEU A 274 -7.80 5.51 -37.96
N HIS A 275 -7.27 6.11 -39.03
CA HIS A 275 -7.96 6.23 -40.32
C HIS A 275 -7.78 5.02 -41.23
N SER A 276 -6.80 4.14 -40.95
CA SER A 276 -6.66 2.90 -41.71
C SER A 276 -7.90 2.02 -41.52
N GLN A 277 -8.35 1.36 -42.59
CA GLN A 277 -9.43 0.35 -42.49
C GLN A 277 -8.94 -0.98 -41.88
N ASN A 278 -7.68 -1.04 -41.41
CA ASN A 278 -7.05 -2.26 -40.95
C ASN A 278 -7.29 -2.46 -39.44
N THR A 279 -8.44 -3.04 -39.11
CA THR A 279 -8.85 -3.34 -37.72
C THR A 279 -7.84 -4.17 -36.93
N PRO A 280 -7.14 -5.19 -37.49
CA PRO A 280 -6.05 -5.87 -36.79
C PRO A 280 -4.91 -4.96 -36.31
N ALA A 281 -4.43 -4.05 -37.16
CA ALA A 281 -3.34 -3.15 -36.80
C ALA A 281 -3.74 -2.20 -35.67
N LEU A 282 -4.99 -1.74 -35.69
CA LEU A 282 -5.57 -0.90 -34.64
C LEU A 282 -5.69 -1.64 -33.30
N VAL A 283 -6.17 -2.88 -33.32
CA VAL A 283 -6.27 -3.75 -32.14
C VAL A 283 -4.87 -4.00 -31.57
N ALA A 284 -3.91 -4.42 -32.39
CA ALA A 284 -2.54 -4.69 -31.96
C ALA A 284 -1.87 -3.45 -31.35
N GLY A 285 -2.02 -2.27 -31.98
CA GLY A 285 -1.50 -1.01 -31.45
C GLY A 285 -2.12 -0.63 -30.10
N THR A 286 -3.44 -0.85 -29.96
CA THR A 286 -4.15 -0.58 -28.70
C THR A 286 -3.70 -1.53 -27.58
N LEU A 287 -3.54 -2.82 -27.88
CA LEU A 287 -3.03 -3.82 -26.94
C LEU A 287 -1.61 -3.47 -26.47
N MET A 288 -0.71 -3.15 -27.42
CA MET A 288 0.66 -2.78 -27.09
C MET A 288 0.72 -1.50 -26.24
N LEU A 289 -0.09 -0.50 -26.57
CA LEU A 289 -0.21 0.73 -25.78
C LEU A 289 -0.72 0.43 -24.37
N ALA A 290 -1.76 -0.39 -24.24
CA ALA A 290 -2.33 -0.79 -22.95
C ALA A 290 -1.30 -1.53 -22.09
N VAL A 291 -0.64 -2.55 -22.63
CA VAL A 291 0.40 -3.31 -21.90
C VAL A 291 1.53 -2.39 -21.47
N THR A 292 2.05 -1.56 -22.38
CA THR A 292 3.17 -0.65 -22.08
C THR A 292 2.79 0.35 -20.99
N ALA A 293 1.60 0.95 -21.09
CA ALA A 293 1.09 1.88 -20.09
C ALA A 293 0.91 1.24 -18.71
N ASN A 294 0.31 0.04 -18.65
CA ASN A 294 0.05 -0.64 -17.39
C ASN A 294 1.34 -1.12 -16.73
N SER A 295 2.39 -1.45 -17.49
CA SER A 295 3.72 -1.73 -16.93
C SER A 295 4.30 -0.52 -16.19
N TYR A 296 4.12 0.70 -16.72
CA TYR A 296 4.53 1.92 -16.01
C TYR A 296 3.64 2.20 -14.80
N GLU A 297 2.33 2.01 -14.96
CA GLU A 297 1.34 2.23 -13.91
C GLU A 297 1.60 1.36 -12.68
N PHE A 298 1.92 0.09 -12.92
CA PHE A 298 2.26 -0.87 -11.88
C PHE A 298 3.40 -0.36 -10.98
N LEU A 299 4.46 0.23 -11.56
CA LEU A 299 5.58 0.79 -10.79
C LEU A 299 5.18 1.96 -9.89
N CYS A 300 4.11 2.69 -10.24
CA CYS A 300 3.63 3.85 -9.49
C CYS A 300 2.74 3.46 -8.29
N THR A 301 2.03 2.32 -8.35
CA THR A 301 1.05 1.92 -7.33
C THR A 301 1.18 0.49 -6.80
N ALA A 302 2.26 -0.23 -7.11
CA ALA A 302 2.52 -1.60 -6.64
C ALA A 302 2.31 -1.82 -5.13
N GLY A 303 2.44 -0.77 -4.31
CA GLY A 303 2.17 -0.82 -2.87
C GLY A 303 0.75 -1.26 -2.52
N PHE A 304 -0.29 -0.76 -3.20
CA PHE A 304 -1.68 -1.11 -2.86
C PHE A 304 -2.00 -2.59 -3.16
N PRO A 305 -1.70 -3.13 -4.36
CA PRO A 305 -1.81 -4.56 -4.60
C PRO A 305 -1.00 -5.42 -3.66
N MET A 306 0.20 -4.98 -3.26
CA MET A 306 1.04 -5.73 -2.34
C MET A 306 0.41 -5.85 -0.95
N VAL A 307 -0.08 -4.74 -0.38
CA VAL A 307 -0.77 -4.76 0.92
C VAL A 307 -2.03 -5.63 0.84
N TYR A 308 -2.79 -5.50 -0.25
CA TYR A 308 -4.03 -6.25 -0.42
C TYR A 308 -3.81 -7.76 -0.62
N THR A 309 -2.87 -8.16 -1.47
CA THR A 309 -2.54 -9.58 -1.70
C THR A 309 -2.02 -10.24 -0.44
N ARG A 310 -1.16 -9.55 0.34
CA ARG A 310 -0.72 -10.01 1.67
C ARG A 310 -1.88 -10.15 2.65
N LEU A 311 -2.82 -9.20 2.67
CA LEU A 311 -4.01 -9.31 3.51
C LEU A 311 -4.85 -10.54 3.15
N LEU A 312 -4.97 -10.87 1.86
CA LEU A 312 -5.70 -12.06 1.40
C LEU A 312 -4.99 -13.37 1.76
N THR A 313 -3.65 -13.42 1.73
CA THR A 313 -2.91 -14.64 2.12
C THR A 313 -3.03 -14.96 3.60
N LEU A 314 -3.10 -13.93 4.46
CA LEU A 314 -3.27 -14.10 5.90
C LEU A 314 -4.67 -14.62 6.30
N ARG A 315 -5.62 -14.69 5.36
CA ARG A 315 -7.04 -15.01 5.62
C ARG A 315 -7.42 -16.46 5.44
N ASP A 316 -6.47 -17.33 5.09
CA ASP A 316 -6.71 -18.77 4.90
C ASP A 316 -7.90 -19.02 3.94
N LEU A 317 -7.96 -18.23 2.86
CA LEU A 317 -9.03 -18.28 1.87
C LEU A 317 -8.84 -19.47 0.94
N SER A 318 -9.94 -20.03 0.46
CA SER A 318 -9.86 -20.99 -0.65
C SER A 318 -9.33 -20.31 -1.91
N LEU A 319 -8.71 -21.08 -2.81
CA LEU A 319 -8.12 -20.56 -4.04
C LEU A 319 -9.14 -19.77 -4.88
N MET A 320 -10.39 -20.26 -4.98
CA MET A 320 -11.46 -19.57 -5.70
C MET A 320 -11.83 -18.23 -5.04
N GLN A 321 -11.92 -18.20 -3.71
CA GLN A 321 -12.21 -16.96 -2.97
C GLN A 321 -11.09 -15.93 -3.15
N HIS A 322 -9.83 -16.38 -3.13
CA HIS A 322 -8.68 -15.52 -3.36
C HIS A 322 -8.76 -14.81 -4.73
N TYR A 323 -8.96 -15.57 -5.81
CA TYR A 323 -9.08 -14.99 -7.15
C TYR A 323 -10.35 -14.14 -7.33
N ALA A 324 -11.45 -14.49 -6.68
CA ALA A 324 -12.66 -13.67 -6.69
C ALA A 324 -12.43 -12.30 -6.05
N TRP A 325 -11.71 -12.24 -4.92
CA TRP A 325 -11.35 -10.99 -4.25
C TRP A 325 -10.36 -10.15 -5.05
N LEU A 326 -9.44 -10.77 -5.80
CA LEU A 326 -8.58 -10.09 -6.76
C LEU A 326 -9.38 -9.51 -7.94
N ALA A 327 -10.33 -10.28 -8.48
CA ALA A 327 -11.19 -9.82 -9.56
C ALA A 327 -12.09 -8.66 -9.10
N PHE A 328 -12.60 -8.71 -7.86
CA PHE A 328 -13.39 -7.63 -7.29
C PHE A 328 -12.56 -6.35 -7.09
N TYR A 329 -11.33 -6.47 -6.58
CA TYR A 329 -10.38 -5.34 -6.54
C TYR A 329 -10.18 -4.74 -7.93
N ASN A 330 -9.88 -5.59 -8.92
CA ASN A 330 -9.61 -5.17 -10.28
C ASN A 330 -10.82 -4.48 -10.95
N LEU A 331 -12.04 -4.95 -10.67
CA LEU A 331 -13.27 -4.33 -11.15
C LEU A 331 -13.41 -2.89 -10.63
N ILE A 332 -13.16 -2.66 -9.34
CA ILE A 332 -13.21 -1.32 -8.73
C ILE A 332 -12.15 -0.42 -9.34
N TYR A 333 -10.94 -0.95 -9.54
CA TYR A 333 -9.83 -0.24 -10.17
C TYR A 333 -10.16 0.26 -11.59
N ILE A 334 -10.80 -0.57 -12.43
CA ILE A 334 -11.13 -0.21 -13.82
C ILE A 334 -12.32 0.76 -13.91
N LEU A 335 -13.21 0.75 -12.92
CA LEU A 335 -14.50 1.42 -13.00
C LEU A 335 -14.39 2.94 -13.26
N PRO A 336 -13.49 3.71 -12.63
CA PRO A 336 -13.28 5.12 -12.97
C PRO A 336 -12.79 5.34 -14.41
N LEU A 337 -11.91 4.49 -14.94
CA LEU A 337 -11.42 4.59 -16.32
C LEU A 337 -12.55 4.32 -17.31
N ALA A 338 -13.34 3.27 -17.07
CA ALA A 338 -14.51 2.93 -17.88
C ALA A 338 -15.55 4.06 -17.87
N LEU A 339 -15.81 4.65 -16.70
CA LEU A 339 -16.72 5.78 -16.54
C LEU A 339 -16.28 6.99 -17.37
N ILE A 340 -14.99 7.37 -17.27
CA ILE A 340 -14.44 8.48 -18.04
C ILE A 340 -14.56 8.22 -19.55
N LEU A 341 -14.25 7.00 -19.99
CA LEU A 341 -14.39 6.61 -21.39
C LEU A 341 -15.85 6.72 -21.88
N VAL A 342 -16.82 6.20 -21.11
CA VAL A 342 -18.24 6.28 -21.45
C VAL A 342 -18.69 7.73 -21.56
N VAL A 343 -18.33 8.57 -20.58
CA VAL A 343 -18.63 10.01 -20.59
C VAL A 343 -18.03 10.67 -21.84
N PHE A 344 -16.79 10.33 -22.20
CA PHE A 344 -16.13 10.88 -23.38
C PHE A 344 -16.83 10.48 -24.69
N ILE A 345 -17.21 9.20 -24.85
CA ILE A 345 -17.91 8.69 -26.04
C ILE A 345 -19.29 9.36 -26.20
N VAL A 346 -20.06 9.45 -25.11
CA VAL A 346 -21.39 10.07 -25.12
C VAL A 346 -21.29 11.56 -25.46
N THR A 347 -20.32 12.26 -24.88
CA THR A 347 -20.10 13.69 -25.13
C THR A 347 -19.38 13.99 -26.44
N LEU A 348 -18.93 12.96 -27.20
CA LEU A 348 -18.12 13.11 -28.42
C LEU A 348 -16.87 14.00 -28.22
N GLY A 349 -16.34 14.04 -27.00
CA GLY A 349 -15.25 14.96 -26.66
C GLY A 349 -15.56 16.45 -26.88
N ARG A 350 -16.85 16.85 -26.95
CA ARG A 350 -17.27 18.26 -27.12
C ARG A 350 -16.73 19.17 -26.03
N ARG A 351 -16.52 18.64 -24.83
CA ARG A 351 -15.85 19.35 -23.74
C ARG A 351 -14.37 18.97 -23.75
N ARG A 352 -13.53 19.84 -24.32
CA ARG A 352 -12.08 19.75 -24.15
C ARG A 352 -11.74 20.03 -22.69
N LEU A 353 -10.79 19.28 -22.13
CA LEU A 353 -10.17 19.65 -20.86
C LEU A 353 -9.57 21.04 -21.01
N SER A 354 -10.00 21.97 -20.16
CA SER A 354 -9.40 23.30 -20.12
C SER A 354 -7.93 23.19 -19.68
N GLY A 355 -7.08 24.12 -20.13
CA GLY A 355 -5.68 24.15 -19.70
C GLY A 355 -5.52 24.17 -18.17
N ALA A 356 -6.44 24.84 -17.48
CA ALA A 356 -6.49 24.88 -16.01
C ALA A 356 -6.84 23.53 -15.37
N GLU A 357 -7.78 22.76 -15.95
CA GLU A 357 -8.12 21.41 -15.47
C GLU A 357 -6.95 20.43 -15.70
N GLY A 358 -6.28 20.52 -16.85
CA GLY A 358 -5.07 19.74 -17.13
C GLY A 358 -3.91 20.07 -16.18
N GLN A 359 -3.70 21.34 -15.84
CA GLN A 359 -2.70 21.75 -14.84
C GLN A 359 -3.06 21.27 -13.42
N ALA A 360 -4.34 21.27 -13.04
CA ALA A 360 -4.78 20.76 -11.75
C ALA A 360 -4.55 19.23 -11.64
N LEU A 361 -4.84 18.49 -12.71
CA LEU A 361 -4.54 17.05 -12.80
C LEU A 361 -3.04 16.77 -12.68
N LYS A 362 -2.19 17.54 -13.38
CA LYS A 362 -0.73 17.45 -13.26
C LYS A 362 -0.23 17.73 -11.85
N LEU A 363 -0.78 18.74 -11.17
CA LEU A 363 -0.41 19.08 -9.80
C LEU A 363 -0.78 17.97 -8.82
N MET A 364 -2.03 17.51 -8.87
CA MET A 364 -2.51 16.40 -8.04
C MET A 364 -1.62 15.17 -8.25
N ALA A 365 -1.29 14.89 -9.52
CA ALA A 365 -0.42 13.78 -9.86
C ALA A 365 1.01 13.90 -9.33
N GLY A 366 1.62 15.07 -9.48
CA GLY A 366 2.95 15.33 -8.92
C GLY A 366 2.98 15.18 -7.40
N LEU A 367 1.97 15.72 -6.69
CA LEU A 367 1.87 15.62 -5.24
C LEU A 367 1.69 14.17 -4.77
N MET A 368 0.86 13.38 -5.45
CA MET A 368 0.67 11.97 -5.13
C MET A 368 1.95 11.15 -5.36
N MET A 369 2.63 11.34 -6.50
CA MET A 369 3.89 10.64 -6.79
C MET A 369 5.01 11.03 -5.82
N LEU A 370 5.09 12.30 -5.41
CA LEU A 370 6.05 12.76 -4.41
C LEU A 370 5.75 12.18 -3.02
N GLY A 371 4.49 12.15 -2.62
CA GLY A 371 4.07 11.58 -1.35
C GLY A 371 4.35 10.08 -1.27
N LEU A 372 3.88 9.32 -2.27
CA LEU A 372 4.06 7.87 -2.34
C LEU A 372 5.54 7.49 -2.53
N GLY A 373 6.25 8.16 -3.45
CA GLY A 373 7.68 7.95 -3.67
C GLY A 373 8.52 8.29 -2.45
N GLY A 374 8.17 9.35 -1.72
CA GLY A 374 8.81 9.73 -0.46
C GLY A 374 8.61 8.67 0.62
N LEU A 375 7.40 8.14 0.78
CA LEU A 375 7.14 7.04 1.71
C LEU A 375 7.93 5.78 1.33
N LEU A 376 7.96 5.40 0.06
CA LEU A 376 8.74 4.24 -0.42
C LEU A 376 10.24 4.35 -0.12
N VAL A 377 10.81 5.56 -0.17
CA VAL A 377 12.25 5.80 0.08
C VAL A 377 12.57 5.93 1.57
N LEU A 378 11.74 6.66 2.34
CA LEU A 378 12.03 7.00 3.74
C LEU A 378 11.60 5.90 4.70
N ASN A 379 10.38 5.40 4.56
CA ASN A 379 9.85 4.34 5.41
C ASN A 379 8.68 3.61 4.70
N PRO A 380 8.98 2.54 3.93
CA PRO A 380 7.95 1.81 3.20
C PRO A 380 6.93 1.12 4.13
N ALA A 381 7.24 0.93 5.42
CA ALA A 381 6.30 0.34 6.37
C ALA A 381 5.06 1.22 6.59
N ILE A 382 5.19 2.55 6.42
CA ILE A 382 4.05 3.48 6.53
C ILE A 382 2.98 3.20 5.47
N LEU A 383 3.35 2.63 4.32
CA LEU A 383 2.38 2.25 3.27
C LEU A 383 1.50 1.06 3.65
N ASN A 384 1.87 0.29 4.69
CA ASN A 384 1.02 -0.78 5.22
C ASN A 384 -0.23 -0.20 5.89
N ASP A 385 -0.20 1.07 6.33
CA ASP A 385 -1.38 1.75 6.84
C ASP A 385 -2.14 2.44 5.68
N ALA A 386 -3.32 1.91 5.37
CA ALA A 386 -4.21 2.48 4.35
C ALA A 386 -4.55 3.97 4.60
N ARG A 387 -4.49 4.43 5.86
CA ARG A 387 -4.71 5.83 6.24
C ARG A 387 -3.64 6.76 5.68
N ALA A 388 -2.40 6.30 5.56
CA ALA A 388 -1.31 7.10 5.02
C ALA A 388 -1.56 7.45 3.55
N GLY A 389 -1.96 6.45 2.75
CA GLY A 389 -2.34 6.68 1.36
C GLY A 389 -3.55 7.62 1.23
N LEU A 390 -4.56 7.45 2.10
CA LEU A 390 -5.75 8.31 2.07
C LEU A 390 -5.39 9.76 2.43
N ALA A 391 -4.53 9.96 3.42
CA ALA A 391 -4.05 11.29 3.80
C ALA A 391 -3.33 11.98 2.64
N ILE A 392 -2.44 11.27 1.93
CA ILE A 392 -1.75 11.81 0.75
C ILE A 392 -2.76 12.23 -0.32
N LEU A 393 -3.74 11.38 -0.63
CA LEU A 393 -4.77 11.68 -1.63
C LEU A 393 -5.60 12.90 -1.23
N VAL A 394 -6.08 12.97 0.00
CA VAL A 394 -6.89 14.09 0.51
C VAL A 394 -6.08 15.39 0.46
N VAL A 395 -4.83 15.38 0.91
CA VAL A 395 -3.95 16.56 0.85
C VAL A 395 -3.71 17.00 -0.59
N ALA A 396 -3.45 16.07 -1.51
CA ALA A 396 -3.25 16.38 -2.92
C ALA A 396 -4.49 17.03 -3.56
N VAL A 397 -5.68 16.50 -3.27
CA VAL A 397 -6.95 17.05 -3.75
C VAL A 397 -7.21 18.44 -3.16
N LEU A 398 -7.05 18.62 -1.84
CA LEU A 398 -7.26 19.92 -1.18
C LEU A 398 -6.34 21.00 -1.76
N LEU A 399 -5.04 20.70 -1.93
CA LEU A 399 -4.07 21.64 -2.51
C LEU A 399 -4.41 21.99 -3.96
N ALA A 400 -4.84 21.01 -4.76
CA ALA A 400 -5.30 21.26 -6.13
C ALA A 400 -6.55 22.16 -6.18
N LEU A 401 -7.51 21.95 -5.26
CA LEU A 401 -8.71 22.78 -5.14
C LEU A 401 -8.38 24.21 -4.68
N ILE A 402 -7.51 24.37 -3.68
CA ILE A 402 -7.05 25.68 -3.18
C ILE A 402 -6.38 26.47 -4.29
N ARG A 403 -5.46 25.85 -5.05
CA ARG A 403 -4.81 26.50 -6.18
C ARG A 403 -5.83 26.95 -7.23
N LYS A 404 -6.79 26.09 -7.57
CA LYS A 404 -7.86 26.43 -8.52
C LYS A 404 -8.71 27.60 -8.03
N TRP A 405 -8.98 27.68 -6.73
CA TRP A 405 -9.71 28.78 -6.12
C TRP A 405 -8.91 30.09 -6.15
N MET A 406 -7.60 30.05 -5.88
CA MET A 406 -6.72 31.21 -5.98
C MET A 406 -6.63 31.75 -7.40
N LEU A 407 -6.46 30.87 -8.40
CA LEU A 407 -6.39 31.24 -9.82
C LEU A 407 -7.71 31.75 -10.41
N ARG A 408 -8.84 31.55 -9.71
CA ARG A 408 -10.14 32.14 -10.10
C ARG A 408 -10.38 33.51 -9.48
N ARG A 409 -9.59 33.89 -8.47
CA ARG A 409 -9.70 35.19 -7.77
C ARG A 409 -8.73 36.25 -8.28
N VAL A 410 -7.68 35.82 -8.98
CA VAL A 410 -6.80 36.65 -9.80
C VAL A 410 -7.39 36.68 -11.20
#